data_AF-A0AA96NQK0-F1
#
_entry.id   AF-A0AA96NQK0-F1
#
_cell.length_a   1.000
_cell.length_b   1.000
_cell.length_c   1.000
_cell.angle_alpha   90.00
_cell.angle_beta   90.00
_cell.angle_gamma   90.00
#
_symmetry.space_group_name_H-M   'P 1'
#
loop_
_entity.id
_entity.type
_entity.pdbx_description
1 polymer ?
#
loop_
_entity_poly.entity_id
_entity_poly.type
_entity_poly.pdbx_seq_one_letter_code
_entity_poly.pdbx_strand_id
1 'polypeptide(L)'
;MDGKRDWKKGYFPKELLMLQKKKAFKISTPKYSEYEGYFFWLPSSFVRAAVPYKEDYYLFFLPDNFEVELRLEKDNKIVAKRSVSSTYLQRLFQKLTKEITEALGIEYHKYDIVDIASIKRLLFDMNTDSAWIAKTANLSRQTIDKIRSDIAALENMKLRNLRSLQRAVVLKQKEGKTNENE
;
A
#
# COMPACT_ATOMS: atom_id res chain seq x y z
N MET A 1 8.28 -8.99 -29.71
CA MET A 1 8.97 -9.34 -28.45
C MET A 1 8.36 -8.48 -27.35
N ASP A 2 7.39 -9.01 -26.61
CA ASP A 2 6.84 -8.33 -25.43
C ASP A 2 7.85 -8.48 -24.29
N GLY A 3 8.75 -7.50 -24.17
CA GLY A 3 9.59 -7.38 -22.98
C GLY A 3 8.67 -7.38 -21.76
N LYS A 4 8.86 -8.34 -20.84
CA LYS A 4 8.18 -8.38 -19.56
C LYS A 4 8.46 -7.05 -18.86
N ARG A 5 7.54 -6.09 -19.00
CA ARG A 5 7.61 -4.87 -18.23
C ARG A 5 7.35 -5.30 -16.78
N ASP A 6 8.27 -4.99 -15.87
CA ASP A 6 8.10 -5.25 -14.45
C ASP A 6 7.04 -4.29 -13.89
N TRP A 7 5.83 -4.83 -13.71
CA TRP A 7 4.69 -4.08 -13.20
C TRP A 7 4.41 -4.47 -11.76
N LYS A 8 4.25 -3.49 -10.88
CA LYS A 8 4.02 -3.68 -9.44
C LYS A 8 2.54 -3.62 -9.10
N LYS A 9 2.15 -4.47 -8.15
CA LYS A 9 0.82 -4.49 -7.54
C LYS A 9 0.66 -3.31 -6.57
N GLY A 10 -0.33 -2.45 -6.76
CA GLY A 10 -0.71 -1.39 -5.83
C GLY A 10 -2.17 -1.50 -5.39
N TYR A 11 -2.44 -1.18 -4.13
CA TYR A 11 -3.77 -1.24 -3.52
C TYR A 11 -4.27 0.17 -3.26
N PHE A 12 -5.45 0.49 -3.77
CA PHE A 12 -6.01 1.84 -3.73
C PHE A 12 -7.40 1.80 -3.09
N PRO A 13 -7.64 2.55 -2.00
CA PRO A 13 -8.97 2.72 -1.42
C PRO A 13 -9.96 3.28 -2.43
N LYS A 14 -11.20 2.82 -2.41
CA LYS A 14 -12.25 3.32 -3.33
C LYS A 14 -12.55 4.80 -3.11
N GLU A 15 -12.41 5.29 -1.88
CA GLU A 15 -12.68 6.66 -1.47
C GLU A 15 -11.74 7.67 -2.14
N LEU A 16 -10.54 7.22 -2.54
CA LEU A 16 -9.56 8.03 -3.25
C LEU A 16 -9.73 7.98 -4.78
N LEU A 17 -10.54 7.04 -5.27
CA LEU A 17 -10.84 6.85 -6.69
C LEU A 17 -12.13 7.57 -7.05
N MET A 18 -12.00 8.87 -7.30
CA MET A 18 -13.18 9.72 -7.45
C MET A 18 -13.93 9.56 -8.78
N LEU A 19 -13.32 9.06 -9.86
CA LEU A 19 -14.01 8.86 -11.14
C LEU A 19 -13.17 8.02 -12.11
N GLN A 20 -13.77 6.96 -12.66
CA GLN A 20 -13.29 6.29 -13.87
C GLN A 20 -13.87 7.03 -15.08
N LYS A 21 -13.08 7.87 -15.76
CA LYS A 21 -13.38 8.17 -17.17
C LYS A 21 -12.71 7.08 -18.01
N LYS A 22 -13.26 6.76 -19.19
CA LYS A 22 -12.82 5.65 -20.07
C LYS A 22 -11.30 5.55 -20.33
N LYS A 23 -10.51 6.59 -20.03
CA LYS A 23 -9.05 6.67 -20.28
C LYS A 23 -8.17 7.01 -19.06
N ALA A 24 -8.74 7.28 -17.88
CA ALA A 24 -7.94 7.65 -16.70
C ALA A 24 -8.71 7.49 -15.38
N PHE A 25 -7.97 7.22 -14.30
CA PHE A 25 -8.47 7.22 -12.93
C PHE A 25 -8.11 8.55 -12.26
N LYS A 26 -9.11 9.28 -11.75
CA LYS A 26 -8.84 10.46 -10.91
C LYS A 26 -8.38 9.97 -9.56
N ILE A 27 -7.23 10.46 -9.11
CA ILE A 27 -6.77 10.22 -7.76
C ILE A 27 -6.58 11.56 -7.05
N SER A 28 -7.46 11.82 -6.10
CA SER A 28 -7.35 12.98 -5.23
C SER A 28 -6.29 12.73 -4.16
N THR A 29 -5.54 13.78 -3.85
CA THR A 29 -4.63 13.79 -2.71
C THR A 29 -5.44 13.94 -1.42
N PRO A 30 -4.91 13.52 -0.26
CA PRO A 30 -5.66 13.53 0.98
C PRO A 30 -5.79 14.96 1.53
N LYS A 31 -6.72 15.14 2.46
CA LYS A 31 -6.70 16.30 3.36
C LYS A 31 -5.47 16.17 4.29
N TYR A 32 -4.79 17.27 4.60
CA TYR A 32 -3.61 17.35 5.47
C TYR A 32 -2.26 16.81 4.92
N SER A 33 -2.15 16.51 3.62
CA SER A 33 -0.83 16.34 2.99
C SER A 33 -0.26 17.68 2.52
N GLU A 34 1.04 17.72 2.23
CA GLU A 34 1.67 18.84 1.52
C GLU A 34 1.03 19.13 0.14
N TYR A 35 0.26 18.17 -0.37
CA TYR A 35 -0.50 18.28 -1.60
C TYR A 35 -2.01 18.35 -1.35
N GLU A 36 -2.50 18.74 -0.17
CA GLU A 36 -3.93 18.92 0.05
C GLU A 36 -4.57 19.88 -0.97
N GLY A 37 -5.73 19.50 -1.50
CA GLY A 37 -6.42 20.27 -2.53
C GLY A 37 -5.84 20.06 -3.93
N TYR A 38 -4.94 19.10 -4.12
CA TYR A 38 -4.45 18.67 -5.42
C TYR A 38 -5.02 17.30 -5.82
N PHE A 39 -4.86 16.94 -7.08
CA PHE A 39 -5.16 15.61 -7.60
C PHE A 39 -4.28 15.32 -8.81
N PHE A 40 -4.23 14.08 -9.24
CA PHE A 40 -3.64 13.73 -10.52
C PHE A 40 -4.50 12.69 -11.24
N TRP A 41 -4.32 12.63 -12.56
CA TRP A 41 -4.90 11.58 -13.37
C TRP A 41 -3.87 10.47 -13.52
N LEU A 42 -4.29 9.24 -13.25
CA LEU A 42 -3.54 8.03 -13.61
C LEU A 42 -4.08 7.53 -14.95
N PRO A 43 -3.33 7.69 -16.07
CA PRO A 43 -3.73 7.18 -17.37
C PRO A 43 -4.00 5.68 -17.32
N SER A 44 -5.07 5.22 -17.99
CA SER A 44 -5.36 3.78 -18.06
C SER A 44 -4.25 2.99 -18.76
N SER A 45 -3.43 3.64 -19.60
CA SER A 45 -2.24 3.04 -20.21
C SER A 45 -1.16 2.64 -19.20
N PHE A 46 -1.17 3.22 -18.00
CA PHE A 46 -0.29 2.82 -16.90
C PHE A 46 -0.91 1.73 -16.02
N VAL A 47 -2.11 1.23 -16.37
CA VAL A 47 -2.86 0.24 -15.60
C VAL A 47 -3.11 -1.01 -16.45
N ARG A 48 -2.57 -2.15 -16.03
CA ARG A 48 -2.73 -3.43 -16.76
C ARG A 48 -4.09 -4.03 -16.48
N ALA A 49 -4.55 -3.88 -15.24
CA ALA A 49 -5.89 -4.23 -14.79
C ALA A 49 -6.23 -3.38 -13.55
N ALA A 50 -7.50 -2.97 -13.46
CA ALA A 50 -8.11 -2.48 -12.24
C ALA A 50 -9.21 -3.48 -11.87
N VAL A 51 -8.99 -4.26 -10.83
CA VAL A 51 -9.97 -5.25 -10.37
C VAL A 51 -10.53 -4.83 -9.02
N PRO A 52 -11.86 -4.87 -8.83
CA PRO A 52 -12.45 -4.73 -7.51
C PRO A 52 -11.83 -5.78 -6.58
N TYR A 53 -11.23 -5.34 -5.49
CA TYR A 53 -10.58 -6.22 -4.52
C TYR A 53 -11.26 -6.04 -3.16
N LYS A 54 -12.30 -6.85 -2.92
CA LYS A 54 -13.26 -6.68 -1.81
C LYS A 54 -13.92 -5.28 -1.81
N GLU A 55 -14.82 -5.04 -0.88
CA GLU A 55 -15.77 -3.91 -0.94
C GLU A 55 -15.11 -2.52 -0.90
N ASP A 56 -13.86 -2.39 -0.44
CA ASP A 56 -13.26 -1.07 -0.15
C ASP A 56 -11.98 -0.74 -0.94
N TYR A 57 -11.48 -1.64 -1.80
CA TYR A 57 -10.22 -1.40 -2.53
C TYR A 57 -10.28 -1.81 -4.01
N TYR A 58 -9.38 -1.21 -4.79
CA TYR A 58 -9.01 -1.66 -6.13
C TYR A 58 -7.54 -2.09 -6.15
N LEU A 59 -7.27 -3.20 -6.84
CA LEU A 59 -5.92 -3.65 -7.15
C LEU A 59 -5.53 -3.14 -8.54
N PHE A 60 -4.41 -2.42 -8.60
CA PHE A 60 -3.80 -1.92 -9.82
C PHE A 60 -2.46 -2.61 -10.07
N PHE A 61 -2.14 -2.79 -11.35
CA PHE A 61 -0.79 -3.14 -11.79
C PHE A 61 -0.21 -1.92 -12.50
N LEU A 62 0.95 -1.43 -12.05
CA LEU A 62 1.57 -0.17 -12.49
C LEU A 62 3.02 -0.38 -12.94
N PRO A 63 3.54 0.41 -13.88
CA PRO A 63 4.97 0.45 -14.16
C PRO A 63 5.77 0.95 -12.95
N ASP A 64 7.08 0.68 -12.94
CA ASP A 64 7.97 1.09 -11.85
C ASP A 64 8.03 2.60 -11.66
N ASN A 65 8.15 3.35 -12.75
CA ASN A 65 8.16 4.81 -12.76
C ASN A 65 7.27 5.33 -13.89
N PHE A 66 6.59 6.44 -13.65
CA PHE A 66 5.75 7.10 -14.63
C PHE A 66 5.56 8.57 -14.28
N GLU A 67 5.27 9.40 -15.29
CA GLU A 67 5.03 10.82 -15.09
C GLU A 67 3.53 11.09 -14.87
N VAL A 68 3.22 11.96 -13.91
CA VAL A 68 1.87 12.47 -13.68
C VAL A 68 1.88 14.00 -13.64
N GLU A 69 0.74 14.58 -14.03
CA GLU A 69 0.47 16.00 -13.87
C GLU A 69 -0.31 16.22 -12.57
N LEU A 70 0.31 16.92 -11.62
CA LEU A 70 -0.39 17.41 -10.43
C LEU A 70 -1.24 18.62 -10.81
N ARG A 71 -2.49 18.60 -10.36
CA ARG A 71 -3.52 19.58 -10.67
C ARG A 71 -4.20 20.07 -9.40
N LEU A 72 -4.61 21.32 -9.37
CA LEU A 72 -5.42 21.87 -8.27
C LEU A 72 -6.89 21.44 -8.42
N GLU A 73 -7.53 21.00 -7.34
CA GLU A 73 -8.94 20.62 -7.30
C GLU A 73 -9.86 21.78 -7.69
N LYS A 74 -9.54 23.01 -7.26
CA LYS A 74 -10.40 24.20 -7.42
C LYS A 74 -10.61 24.65 -8.87
N ASP A 75 -9.58 24.54 -9.71
CA ASP A 75 -9.53 25.13 -11.05
C ASP A 75 -8.92 24.21 -12.11
N ASN A 76 -8.56 22.97 -11.74
CA ASN A 76 -7.93 21.97 -12.60
C ASN A 76 -6.62 22.44 -13.27
N LYS A 77 -6.00 23.50 -12.73
CA LYS A 77 -4.74 24.03 -13.25
C LYS A 77 -3.61 23.04 -13.00
N ILE A 78 -2.85 22.72 -14.05
CA ILE A 78 -1.61 21.95 -13.93
C ILE A 78 -0.59 22.82 -13.19
N VAL A 79 -0.06 22.31 -12.08
CA VAL A 79 0.92 23.01 -11.26
C VAL A 79 2.32 22.44 -11.38
N ALA A 80 2.44 21.15 -11.71
CA ALA A 80 3.71 20.47 -11.85
C ALA A 80 3.56 19.18 -12.66
N LYS A 81 4.66 18.79 -13.32
CA LYS A 81 4.88 17.43 -13.80
C LYS A 81 5.85 16.73 -12.86
N ARG A 82 5.52 15.52 -12.43
CA ARG A 82 6.34 14.74 -11.49
C ARG A 82 6.53 13.34 -12.03
N SER A 83 7.78 12.90 -12.07
CA SER A 83 8.09 11.47 -12.15
C SER A 83 7.79 10.86 -10.79
N VAL A 84 6.98 9.81 -10.80
CA VAL A 84 6.50 9.14 -9.59
C VAL A 84 6.78 7.66 -9.71
N SER A 85 7.37 7.09 -8.66
CA SER A 85 7.53 5.64 -8.58
C SER A 85 6.25 5.00 -8.06
N SER A 86 5.91 3.81 -8.55
CA SER A 86 4.77 3.04 -8.04
C SER A 86 4.90 2.75 -6.54
N THR A 87 6.13 2.60 -6.03
CA THR A 87 6.41 2.45 -4.59
C THR A 87 6.11 3.72 -3.80
N TYR A 88 6.43 4.91 -4.32
CA TYR A 88 6.06 6.17 -3.69
C TYR A 88 4.55 6.32 -3.63
N LEU A 89 3.85 6.04 -4.72
CA LEU A 89 2.38 6.08 -4.74
C LEU A 89 1.78 5.13 -3.73
N GLN A 90 2.24 3.88 -3.68
CA GLN A 90 1.80 2.94 -2.66
C GLN A 90 1.97 3.51 -1.25
N ARG A 91 3.13 4.07 -0.92
CA ARG A 91 3.38 4.69 0.40
C ARG A 91 2.50 5.91 0.67
N LEU A 92 2.28 6.74 -0.35
CA LEU A 92 1.37 7.87 -0.27
C LEU A 92 -0.02 7.32 0.08
N PHE A 93 -0.59 6.40 -0.72
CA PHE A 93 -1.92 5.81 -0.48
C PHE A 93 -2.08 5.12 0.84
N GLN A 94 -1.04 4.44 1.29
CA GLN A 94 -0.97 3.89 2.64
C GLN A 94 -1.18 5.02 3.67
N LYS A 95 -0.37 6.08 3.64
CA LYS A 95 -0.55 7.24 4.51
C LYS A 95 -1.94 7.87 4.39
N LEU A 96 -2.51 7.93 3.18
CA LEU A 96 -3.83 8.50 2.91
C LEU A 96 -4.97 7.67 3.50
N THR A 97 -4.84 6.34 3.41
CA THR A 97 -5.80 5.40 3.97
C THR A 97 -5.89 5.64 5.46
N LYS A 98 -4.75 5.73 6.15
CA LYS A 98 -4.68 6.04 7.59
C LYS A 98 -5.48 7.28 7.96
N GLU A 99 -5.15 8.40 7.31
CA GLU A 99 -5.70 9.72 7.63
C GLU A 99 -7.20 9.81 7.34
N ILE A 100 -7.69 9.15 6.27
CA ILE A 100 -9.13 9.13 5.91
C ILE A 100 -9.95 8.29 6.88
N THR A 101 -9.48 7.09 7.24
CA THR A 101 -10.20 6.24 8.23
C THR A 101 -10.26 6.90 9.62
N GLU A 102 -9.19 7.57 10.05
CA GLU A 102 -9.16 8.32 11.31
C GLU A 102 -10.16 9.50 11.28
N ALA A 103 -10.28 10.21 10.15
CA ALA A 103 -11.22 11.32 10.00
C ALA A 103 -12.70 10.91 9.88
N LEU A 104 -12.98 9.70 9.38
CA LEU A 104 -14.33 9.17 9.21
C LEU A 104 -14.89 8.48 10.48
N GLY A 105 -14.14 8.47 11.59
CA GLY A 105 -14.55 7.79 12.82
C GLY A 105 -14.67 6.27 12.66
N ILE A 106 -14.11 5.71 11.58
CA ILE A 106 -14.03 4.28 11.35
C ILE A 106 -12.88 3.77 12.22
N GLU A 107 -13.16 2.80 13.10
CA GLU A 107 -12.16 2.28 14.03
C GLU A 107 -10.98 1.68 13.24
N TYR A 108 -9.89 2.45 13.22
CA TYR A 108 -8.73 2.17 12.42
C TYR A 108 -7.92 1.05 13.06
N HIS A 109 -7.92 -0.13 12.46
CA HIS A 109 -6.93 -1.13 12.81
C HIS A 109 -5.65 -0.78 12.05
N LYS A 110 -4.57 -0.44 12.79
CA LYS A 110 -3.19 -0.12 12.32
C LYS A 110 -2.58 -1.16 11.34
N TYR A 111 -3.33 -2.20 11.03
CA TYR A 111 -3.02 -3.37 10.23
C TYR A 111 -3.62 -3.31 8.81
N ASP A 112 -4.52 -2.36 8.53
CA ASP A 112 -5.17 -2.26 7.21
C ASP A 112 -4.24 -1.76 6.09
N ILE A 113 -3.14 -1.11 6.48
CA ILE A 113 -2.04 -0.69 5.61
C ILE A 113 -0.98 -1.78 5.50
N VAL A 114 -0.97 -2.51 4.39
CA VAL A 114 0.05 -3.53 4.14
C VAL A 114 1.30 -2.89 3.53
N ASP A 115 2.37 -2.76 4.31
CA ASP A 115 3.71 -2.43 3.83
C ASP A 115 4.53 -3.70 3.65
N ILE A 116 4.57 -4.19 2.40
CA ILE A 116 5.33 -5.39 2.02
C ILE A 116 6.81 -5.26 2.40
N ALA A 117 7.42 -4.06 2.33
CA ALA A 117 8.82 -3.90 2.68
C ALA A 117 9.05 -4.12 4.18
N SER A 118 8.19 -3.57 5.04
CA SER A 118 8.27 -3.78 6.48
C SER A 118 7.94 -5.22 6.88
N ILE A 119 6.98 -5.86 6.20
CA ILE A 119 6.70 -7.29 6.39
C ILE A 119 7.91 -8.15 6.00
N LYS A 120 8.57 -7.85 4.87
CA LYS A 120 9.81 -8.52 4.47
C LYS A 120 10.90 -8.33 5.54
N ARG A 121 11.11 -7.11 6.05
CA ARG A 121 12.08 -6.88 7.13
C ARG A 121 11.78 -7.72 8.37
N LEU A 122 10.53 -7.77 8.83
CA LEU A 122 10.16 -8.59 9.98
C LEU A 122 10.38 -10.09 9.72
N LEU A 123 9.97 -10.59 8.56
CA LEU A 123 10.06 -12.00 8.23
C LEU A 123 11.51 -12.47 8.13
N PHE A 124 12.43 -11.63 7.65
CA PHE A 124 13.83 -11.98 7.45
C PHE A 124 14.76 -11.41 8.54
N ASP A 125 14.20 -10.83 9.61
CA ASP A 125 14.96 -10.46 10.79
C ASP A 125 15.41 -11.72 11.54
N MET A 126 16.74 -11.91 11.62
CA MET A 126 17.36 -13.05 12.30
C MET A 126 17.06 -13.09 13.81
N ASN A 127 16.71 -11.95 14.40
CA ASN A 127 16.41 -11.83 15.82
C ASN A 127 14.91 -12.01 16.13
N THR A 128 14.07 -12.22 15.11
CA THR A 128 12.63 -12.44 15.29
C THR A 128 12.26 -13.90 15.01
N ASP A 129 11.78 -14.60 16.04
CA ASP A 129 11.39 -16.01 15.97
C ASP A 129 10.14 -16.22 15.08
N SER A 130 10.20 -17.21 14.18
CA SER A 130 9.07 -17.66 13.36
C SER A 130 7.83 -17.97 14.22
N ALA A 131 8.01 -18.55 15.40
CA ALA A 131 6.88 -18.91 16.27
C ALA A 131 6.17 -17.67 16.83
N TRP A 132 6.93 -16.63 17.18
CA TRP A 132 6.36 -15.34 17.59
C TRP A 132 5.59 -14.68 16.46
N ILE A 133 6.14 -14.64 15.24
CA ILE A 133 5.46 -14.07 14.06
C ILE A 133 4.17 -14.85 13.78
N ALA A 134 4.24 -16.18 13.77
CA ALA A 134 3.09 -17.06 13.52
C ALA A 134 1.96 -16.81 14.53
N LYS A 135 2.27 -16.80 15.82
CA LYS A 135 1.31 -16.52 16.90
C LYS A 135 0.68 -15.13 16.75
N THR A 136 1.51 -14.12 16.50
CA THR A 136 1.08 -12.72 16.45
C THR A 136 0.24 -12.41 15.20
N ALA A 137 0.58 -13.02 14.07
CA ALA A 137 -0.15 -12.91 12.82
C ALA A 137 -1.36 -13.86 12.74
N ASN A 138 -1.55 -14.76 13.72
CA ASN A 138 -2.54 -15.84 13.64
C ASN A 138 -2.40 -16.67 12.35
N LEU A 139 -1.16 -17.08 12.05
CA LEU A 139 -0.79 -17.92 10.91
C LEU A 139 -0.08 -19.17 11.42
N SER A 140 -0.03 -20.23 10.62
CA SER A 140 0.75 -21.42 10.98
C SER A 140 2.25 -21.12 10.86
N ARG A 141 3.06 -21.74 11.72
CA ARG A 141 4.52 -21.66 11.65
C ARG A 141 5.05 -22.12 10.28
N GLN A 142 4.46 -23.18 9.72
CA GLN A 142 4.73 -23.66 8.37
C GLN A 142 4.50 -22.58 7.29
N THR A 143 3.48 -21.72 7.46
CA THR A 143 3.24 -20.61 6.53
C THR A 143 4.38 -19.59 6.59
N ILE A 144 4.87 -19.26 7.79
CA ILE A 144 6.00 -18.34 7.97
C ILE A 144 7.28 -18.93 7.40
N ASP A 145 7.56 -20.20 7.69
CA ASP A 145 8.76 -20.88 7.21
C ASP A 145 8.75 -21.04 5.68
N LYS A 146 7.58 -21.30 5.08
CA LYS A 146 7.41 -21.30 3.61
C LYS A 146 7.70 -19.94 2.99
N ILE A 147 7.30 -18.85 3.64
CA ILE A 147 7.61 -17.50 3.13
C ILE A 147 9.10 -17.19 3.23
N ARG A 148 9.76 -17.66 4.30
CA ARG A 148 11.22 -17.51 4.47
C ARG A 148 12.01 -18.28 3.42
N SER A 149 11.53 -19.44 2.98
CA SER A 149 12.16 -20.22 1.91
C SER A 149 11.78 -19.77 0.50
N ASP A 150 10.62 -19.13 0.33
CA ASP A 150 10.13 -18.61 -0.95
C ASP A 150 9.42 -17.26 -0.78
N ILE A 151 10.12 -16.17 -1.12
CA ILE A 151 9.59 -14.80 -1.04
C ILE A 151 8.35 -14.61 -1.94
N ALA A 152 8.21 -15.37 -3.03
CA ALA A 152 7.07 -15.27 -3.93
C ALA A 152 5.77 -15.74 -3.25
N ALA A 153 5.88 -16.57 -2.20
CA ALA A 153 4.73 -16.93 -1.38
C ALA A 153 4.12 -15.71 -0.66
N LEU A 154 4.94 -14.73 -0.26
CA LEU A 154 4.47 -13.47 0.35
C LEU A 154 3.69 -12.62 -0.67
N GLU A 155 4.21 -12.50 -1.89
CA GLU A 155 3.65 -11.63 -2.93
C GLU A 155 2.32 -12.14 -3.51
N ASN A 156 2.00 -13.41 -3.22
CA ASN A 156 0.77 -14.08 -3.61
C ASN A 156 -0.17 -14.36 -2.43
N MET A 157 0.15 -13.90 -1.22
CA MET A 157 -0.72 -14.06 -0.05
C MET A 157 -2.04 -13.29 -0.18
N LYS A 158 -3.08 -13.83 0.46
CA LYS A 158 -4.35 -13.12 0.66
C LYS A 158 -4.13 -11.89 1.56
N LEU A 159 -4.76 -10.76 1.24
CA LEU A 159 -4.62 -9.51 2.00
C LEU A 159 -4.88 -9.68 3.50
N ARG A 160 -5.86 -10.50 3.91
CA ARG A 160 -6.12 -10.76 5.33
C ARG A 160 -4.87 -11.29 6.06
N ASN A 161 -4.09 -12.14 5.41
CA ASN A 161 -2.87 -12.70 5.98
C ASN A 161 -1.74 -11.66 5.94
N LEU A 162 -1.70 -10.81 4.91
CA LEU A 162 -0.78 -9.67 4.85
C LEU A 162 -1.06 -8.64 5.94
N ARG A 163 -2.34 -8.34 6.25
CA ARG A 163 -2.75 -7.49 7.37
C ARG A 163 -2.39 -8.10 8.71
N SER A 164 -2.59 -9.42 8.85
CA SER A 164 -2.09 -10.19 9.98
C SER A 164 -0.57 -10.08 10.17
N LEU A 165 0.22 -10.14 9.09
CA LEU A 165 1.67 -9.93 9.15
C LEU A 165 2.02 -8.47 9.47
N GLN A 166 1.29 -7.52 8.90
CA GLN A 166 1.43 -6.11 9.24
C GLN A 166 1.17 -5.87 10.74
N ARG A 167 0.24 -6.62 11.35
CA ARG A 167 0.01 -6.60 12.79
C ARG A 167 1.24 -6.98 13.60
N ALA A 168 1.92 -8.03 13.19
CA ALA A 168 3.18 -8.42 13.81
C ALA A 168 4.25 -7.33 13.64
N VAL A 169 4.36 -6.68 12.48
CA VAL A 169 5.29 -5.55 12.26
C VAL A 169 5.04 -4.42 13.26
N VAL A 170 3.78 -4.02 13.37
CA VAL A 170 3.35 -2.91 14.24
C VAL A 170 3.62 -3.18 15.70
N LEU A 171 3.41 -4.42 16.15
CA LEU A 171 3.65 -4.84 17.53
C LEU A 171 5.15 -4.88 17.82
N LYS A 172 5.95 -5.42 16.91
CA LYS A 172 7.42 -5.45 17.04
C LYS A 172 8.03 -4.04 17.17
N GLN A 173 7.52 -3.09 16.37
CA GLN A 173 7.95 -1.70 16.44
C GLN A 173 7.53 -1.00 17.75
N LYS A 174 6.45 -1.43 18.40
CA LYS A 174 6.07 -0.92 19.71
C LYS A 174 7.01 -1.44 20.79
N GLU A 175 7.33 -2.74 20.78
CA GLU A 175 8.30 -3.34 21.71
C GLU A 175 9.67 -2.64 21.65
N GLY A 176 10.18 -2.39 20.44
CA GLY A 176 11.47 -1.69 20.28
C GLY A 176 11.49 -0.26 20.84
N LYS A 177 10.37 0.47 20.73
CA LYS A 177 10.25 1.85 21.27
C LYS A 177 10.11 1.92 22.78
N THR A 178 9.66 0.84 23.42
CA THR A 178 9.57 0.77 24.88
C THR A 178 10.95 0.54 25.50
N ASN A 179 11.80 -0.24 24.83
CA ASN A 179 13.15 -0.57 25.31
C ASN A 179 14.21 0.53 25.07
N GLU A 180 13.92 1.54 24.24
CA GLU A 180 14.83 2.69 24.01
C GLU A 180 14.63 3.84 25.01
N ASN A 181 13.58 3.79 25.83
CA ASN A 181 13.26 4.80 26.85
C ASN A 181 13.51 4.32 28.30
N GLU A 182 14.17 3.17 28.46
CA GLU A 182 14.70 2.64 29.73
C GLU A 182 16.23 2.76 29.73
#